data_AF-A0A0C4FCC8-F1
#
_entry.id   AF-A0A0C4FCC8-F1
#
_cell.length_a   1.000
_cell.length_b   1.000
_cell.length_c   1.000
_cell.angle_alpha   90.00
_cell.angle_beta   90.00
_cell.angle_gamma   90.00
#
_symmetry.space_group_name_H-M   'P 1'
#
loop_
_entity.id
_entity.type
_entity.pdbx_description
1 polymer ?
#
loop_
_entity_poly.entity_id
_entity_poly.type
_entity_poly.pdbx_seq_one_letter_code
_entity_poly.pdbx_strand_id
1 'polypeptide(L)'
;MANPTGLQNGSMPTTVSNLRSKLRTSGIPTGNSAFARSIHDFTRVVLGVKAAKSDLPPAPPQSQLLTFKTPSNEASASSVILARFRSYLSEHNVADLEVGGRIKCIPIVCRQFFVQDMAHFNVQHVSFAWDQSPDSPFNAWFASMILKHWTFAKNTGLLYKYAISPNDNTAAHGQKVLFRWIHGRQADLRQLTQNVNWRQHRRCMCHYPRFETDLWLEL
;
A
#
# COMPACT_ATOMS: atom_id res chain seq x y z
N MET A 1 -2.76 -29.86 17.65
CA MET A 1 -3.70 -28.84 17.14
C MET A 1 -3.83 -27.76 18.20
N ALA A 2 -3.19 -26.60 17.99
CA ALA A 2 -3.21 -25.50 18.96
C ALA A 2 -4.26 -24.47 18.53
N ASN A 3 -5.28 -24.30 19.36
CA ASN A 3 -6.36 -23.34 19.16
C ASN A 3 -5.83 -21.92 19.45
N PRO A 4 -6.02 -20.92 18.57
CA PRO A 4 -5.55 -19.57 18.85
C PRO A 4 -6.52 -18.87 19.83
N THR A 5 -6.22 -18.94 21.12
CA THR A 5 -6.95 -18.28 22.23
C THR A 5 -6.72 -16.76 22.27
N GLY A 6 -6.88 -16.06 21.14
CA GLY A 6 -6.30 -14.73 20.95
C GLY A 6 -7.26 -13.54 20.82
N LEU A 7 -8.58 -13.74 20.84
CA LEU A 7 -9.56 -12.66 20.76
C LEU A 7 -10.70 -12.90 21.75
N GLN A 8 -10.39 -12.89 23.05
CA GLN A 8 -11.46 -12.64 24.02
C GLN A 8 -11.91 -11.18 23.89
N ASN A 9 -13.17 -11.01 23.52
CA ASN A 9 -14.02 -9.84 23.74
C ASN A 9 -13.90 -8.64 22.80
N GLY A 10 -13.40 -8.79 21.56
CA GLY A 10 -13.57 -7.77 20.50
C GLY A 10 -13.08 -6.35 20.85
N SER A 11 -12.35 -6.19 21.94
CA SER A 11 -11.98 -4.88 22.49
C SER A 11 -10.72 -4.39 21.79
N MET A 12 -10.80 -3.20 21.18
CA MET A 12 -9.63 -2.58 20.56
C MET A 12 -8.52 -2.38 21.61
N PRO A 13 -7.24 -2.65 21.28
CA PRO A 13 -6.14 -2.38 22.18
C PRO A 13 -6.11 -0.90 22.57
N THR A 14 -6.17 -0.64 23.88
CA THR A 14 -6.27 0.69 24.49
C THR A 14 -5.00 1.52 24.38
N THR A 15 -3.87 0.93 23.98
CA THR A 15 -2.60 1.64 23.78
C THR A 15 -1.89 1.22 22.50
N VAL A 16 -1.15 2.16 21.90
CA VAL A 16 -0.29 1.91 20.72
C VAL A 16 0.73 0.81 21.00
N SER A 17 1.22 0.71 22.23
CA SER A 17 2.15 -0.36 22.66
C SER A 17 1.48 -1.74 22.65
N ASN A 18 0.26 -1.85 23.18
CA ASN A 18 -0.51 -3.11 23.17
C ASN A 18 -0.92 -3.52 21.76
N LEU A 19 -1.26 -2.57 20.89
CA LEU A 19 -1.51 -2.84 19.48
C LEU A 19 -0.25 -3.37 18.77
N ARG A 20 0.92 -2.76 19.02
CA ARG A 20 2.20 -3.21 18.45
C ARG A 20 2.60 -4.61 18.94
N SER A 21 2.38 -4.88 20.24
CA SER A 21 2.62 -6.19 20.84
C SER A 21 1.70 -7.25 20.21
N LYS A 22 0.40 -6.97 20.11
CA LYS A 22 -0.58 -7.87 19.47
C LYS A 22 -0.25 -8.14 18.00
N LEU A 23 0.08 -7.10 17.23
CA LEU A 23 0.48 -7.26 15.82
C LEU A 23 1.76 -8.11 15.66
N ARG A 24 2.72 -7.98 16.58
CA ARG A 24 3.91 -8.85 16.63
C ARG A 24 3.52 -10.30 16.94
N THR A 25 2.64 -10.53 17.92
CA THR A 25 2.15 -11.89 18.23
C THR A 25 1.33 -12.52 17.10
N SER A 26 0.69 -11.71 16.25
CA SER A 26 0.01 -12.16 15.01
C SER A 26 0.97 -12.40 13.83
N GLY A 27 2.28 -12.24 14.04
CA GLY A 27 3.30 -12.43 13.01
C GLY A 27 3.21 -11.39 11.90
N ILE A 28 2.85 -10.14 12.21
CA ILE A 28 2.89 -9.03 11.25
C ILE A 28 4.13 -8.18 11.57
N PRO A 29 5.12 -8.04 10.66
CA PRO A 29 6.28 -7.20 10.89
C PRO A 29 5.88 -5.77 11.24
N THR A 30 6.59 -5.15 12.19
CA THR A 30 6.26 -3.79 12.63
C THR A 30 6.30 -2.81 11.45
N GLY A 31 5.41 -1.81 11.43
CA GLY A 31 5.36 -0.81 10.33
C GLY A 31 6.68 -0.04 10.13
N ASN A 32 7.54 -0.01 11.15
CA ASN A 32 8.83 0.66 11.11
C ASN A 32 10.00 -0.27 10.80
N SER A 33 9.78 -1.58 10.58
CA SER A 33 10.87 -2.49 10.20
C SER A 33 11.42 -2.13 8.83
N ALA A 34 12.70 -2.46 8.57
CA ALA A 34 13.30 -2.23 7.26
C ALA A 34 12.51 -2.95 6.15
N PHE A 35 11.99 -4.14 6.42
CA PHE A 35 11.09 -4.88 5.54
C PHE A 35 9.80 -4.13 5.22
N ALA A 36 9.09 -3.64 6.24
CA ALA A 36 7.83 -2.92 6.00
C ALA A 36 8.05 -1.59 5.27
N ARG A 37 9.13 -0.86 5.62
CA ARG A 37 9.49 0.39 4.96
C ARG A 37 9.91 0.18 3.50
N SER A 38 10.66 -0.89 3.20
CA SER A 38 11.08 -1.17 1.82
C SER A 38 9.90 -1.49 0.92
N ILE A 39 8.93 -2.29 1.41
CA ILE A 39 7.69 -2.56 0.67
C ILE A 39 6.93 -1.27 0.46
N HIS A 40 6.72 -0.47 1.50
CA HIS A 40 6.00 0.79 1.41
C HIS A 40 6.61 1.77 0.39
N ASP A 41 7.92 2.01 0.50
CA ASP A 41 8.60 2.94 -0.41
C ASP A 41 8.63 2.40 -1.84
N PHE A 42 8.80 1.09 -2.02
CA PHE A 42 8.71 0.45 -3.33
C PHE A 42 7.33 0.60 -3.94
N THR A 43 6.27 0.31 -3.18
CA THR A 43 4.88 0.49 -3.62
C THR A 43 4.62 1.93 -4.06
N ARG A 44 5.12 2.92 -3.32
CA ARG A 44 5.00 4.33 -3.71
C ARG A 44 5.71 4.64 -5.02
N VAL A 45 6.91 4.10 -5.24
CA VAL A 45 7.65 4.28 -6.50
C VAL A 45 6.87 3.70 -7.68
N VAL A 46 6.40 2.46 -7.58
CA VAL A 46 5.68 1.82 -8.70
C VAL A 46 4.30 2.46 -8.96
N LEU A 47 3.68 3.06 -7.94
CA LEU A 47 2.48 3.89 -8.09
C LEU A 47 2.77 5.30 -8.64
N GLY A 48 4.03 5.67 -8.85
CA GLY A 48 4.42 6.99 -9.38
C GLY A 48 4.27 8.14 -8.38
N VAL A 49 4.29 7.85 -7.08
CA VAL A 49 4.13 8.84 -6.02
C VAL A 49 5.46 9.58 -5.81
N LYS A 50 5.52 10.84 -6.27
CA LYS A 50 6.77 11.62 -6.33
C LYS A 50 7.26 12.15 -4.98
N ALA A 51 6.38 12.54 -4.06
CA ALA A 51 6.75 13.07 -2.76
C ALA A 51 6.07 12.34 -1.60
N ALA A 52 6.65 12.44 -0.39
CA ALA A 52 6.16 11.79 0.82
C ALA A 52 4.73 12.20 1.21
N LYS A 53 4.31 13.41 0.83
CA LYS A 53 2.96 13.96 1.04
C LYS A 53 2.11 14.02 -0.23
N SER A 54 2.60 13.52 -1.36
CA SER A 54 1.81 13.46 -2.58
C SER A 54 0.63 12.51 -2.42
N ASP A 55 -0.48 12.87 -3.05
CA ASP A 55 -1.64 12.01 -3.15
C ASP A 55 -1.28 10.71 -3.87
N LEU A 56 -1.93 9.63 -3.44
CA LEU A 56 -1.88 8.37 -4.16
C LEU A 56 -2.71 8.50 -5.44
N PRO A 57 -2.37 7.73 -6.51
CA PRO A 57 -3.22 7.71 -7.69
C PRO A 57 -4.67 7.32 -7.31
N PRO A 58 -5.68 7.85 -8.01
CA PRO A 58 -7.08 7.50 -7.76
C PRO A 58 -7.31 6.00 -7.98
N ALA A 59 -8.47 5.50 -7.51
CA ALA A 59 -8.86 4.13 -7.80
C ALA A 59 -9.02 3.93 -9.32
N PRO A 60 -8.76 2.72 -9.85
CA PRO A 60 -9.06 2.41 -11.24
C PRO A 60 -10.54 2.65 -11.57
N PRO A 61 -10.87 2.99 -12.83
CA PRO A 61 -12.25 3.17 -13.23
C PRO A 61 -13.02 1.86 -13.11
N GLN A 62 -14.32 1.97 -12.81
CA GLN A 62 -15.18 0.80 -12.63
C GLN A 62 -15.21 -0.11 -13.86
N SER A 63 -15.05 0.43 -15.07
CA SER A 63 -14.93 -0.36 -16.31
C SER A 63 -13.76 -1.35 -16.25
N GLN A 64 -12.58 -0.92 -15.79
CA GLN A 64 -11.42 -1.80 -15.63
C GLN A 64 -11.70 -2.89 -14.58
N LEU A 65 -12.31 -2.52 -13.46
CA LEU A 65 -12.61 -3.43 -12.36
C LEU A 65 -13.67 -4.47 -12.72
N LEU A 66 -14.71 -4.08 -13.47
CA LEU A 66 -15.77 -4.99 -13.93
C LEU A 66 -15.29 -5.99 -14.99
N THR A 67 -14.37 -5.57 -15.86
CA THR A 67 -13.79 -6.46 -16.87
C THR A 67 -12.64 -7.31 -16.34
N PHE A 68 -12.16 -7.03 -15.13
CA PHE A 68 -11.01 -7.72 -14.56
C PHE A 68 -11.37 -9.18 -14.27
N LYS A 69 -10.59 -10.08 -14.85
CA LYS A 69 -10.57 -11.50 -14.53
C LYS A 69 -9.21 -11.81 -13.95
N THR A 70 -9.19 -12.36 -12.74
CA THR A 70 -7.95 -12.79 -12.10
C THR A 70 -7.22 -13.75 -13.04
N PRO A 71 -6.00 -13.41 -13.51
CA PRO A 71 -5.24 -14.31 -14.35
C PRO A 71 -5.01 -15.64 -13.64
N SER A 72 -5.15 -16.77 -14.36
CA SER A 72 -4.71 -18.06 -13.84
C SER A 72 -3.19 -18.00 -13.59
N ASN A 73 -2.69 -18.84 -12.68
CA ASN A 73 -1.30 -18.86 -12.18
C ASN A 73 -0.20 -19.12 -13.25
N GLU A 74 -0.51 -19.03 -14.54
CA GLU A 74 0.45 -19.22 -15.63
C GLU A 74 1.28 -17.95 -15.86
N ALA A 75 2.33 -17.88 -15.05
CA ALA A 75 3.40 -16.91 -14.99
C ALA A 75 4.30 -16.84 -16.25
N SER A 76 3.77 -17.00 -17.46
CA SER A 76 4.59 -17.01 -18.67
C SER A 76 5.06 -15.60 -19.06
N ALA A 77 4.14 -14.64 -19.22
CA ALA A 77 4.52 -13.27 -19.57
C ALA A 77 5.20 -12.48 -18.43
N SER A 78 4.87 -12.85 -17.19
CA SER A 78 5.47 -12.29 -15.98
C SER A 78 6.97 -12.54 -15.88
N SER A 79 7.48 -13.64 -16.46
CA SER A 79 8.91 -13.93 -16.51
C SER A 79 9.64 -13.05 -17.53
N VAL A 80 9.00 -12.77 -18.67
CA VAL A 80 9.61 -12.04 -19.79
C VAL A 80 9.94 -10.60 -19.41
N ILE A 81 9.02 -9.90 -18.74
CA ILE A 81 9.26 -8.51 -18.32
C ILE A 81 10.39 -8.42 -17.30
N LEU A 82 10.43 -9.33 -16.32
CA LEU A 82 11.51 -9.37 -15.33
C LEU A 82 12.85 -9.81 -15.93
N ALA A 83 12.84 -10.66 -16.96
CA ALA A 83 14.04 -11.02 -17.72
C ALA A 83 14.59 -9.80 -18.48
N ARG A 84 13.73 -9.04 -19.16
CA ARG A 84 14.09 -7.77 -19.81
C ARG A 84 14.62 -6.75 -18.80
N PHE A 85 14.00 -6.67 -17.62
CA PHE A 85 14.49 -5.80 -16.56
C PHE A 85 15.88 -6.23 -16.08
N ARG A 86 16.14 -7.53 -15.95
CA ARG A 86 17.48 -8.04 -15.61
C ARG A 86 18.51 -7.69 -16.69
N SER A 87 18.19 -7.84 -17.98
CA SER A 87 19.07 -7.43 -19.08
C SER A 87 19.35 -5.92 -19.06
N TYR A 88 18.32 -5.10 -18.81
CA TYR A 88 18.49 -3.66 -18.64
C TYR A 88 19.50 -3.34 -17.51
N LEU A 89 19.38 -4.01 -16.36
CA LEU A 89 20.28 -3.81 -15.23
C LEU A 89 21.71 -4.30 -15.50
N SER A 90 21.94 -5.24 -16.43
CA SER A 90 23.30 -5.64 -16.81
C SER A 90 23.98 -4.64 -17.74
N GLU A 91 23.20 -3.85 -18.47
CA GLU A 91 23.70 -2.86 -19.42
C GLU A 91 23.86 -1.46 -18.80
N HIS A 92 23.31 -1.23 -17.61
CA HIS A 92 23.29 0.06 -16.94
C HIS A 92 23.90 -0.01 -15.55
N ASN A 93 24.70 1.00 -15.19
CA ASN A 93 25.19 1.14 -13.84
C ASN A 93 24.06 1.57 -12.90
N VAL A 94 23.78 0.75 -11.88
CA VAL A 94 22.72 0.99 -10.90
C VAL A 94 22.91 2.31 -10.13
N ALA A 95 24.16 2.75 -9.94
CA ALA A 95 24.48 3.99 -9.23
C ALA A 95 24.00 5.24 -9.98
N ASP A 96 23.85 5.17 -11.30
CA ASP A 96 23.51 6.30 -12.16
C ASP A 96 22.00 6.40 -12.41
N LEU A 97 21.22 5.42 -11.94
CA LEU A 97 19.77 5.40 -12.13
C LEU A 97 19.08 6.49 -11.29
N GLU A 98 18.10 7.16 -11.89
CA GLU A 98 17.24 8.08 -11.15
C GLU A 98 16.48 7.31 -10.06
N VAL A 99 16.49 7.85 -8.83
CA VAL A 99 15.93 7.19 -7.64
C VAL A 99 14.74 7.96 -7.06
N GLY A 100 13.73 7.19 -6.67
CA GLY A 100 12.55 7.65 -5.94
C GLY A 100 12.45 7.03 -4.56
N GLY A 101 11.25 7.15 -3.99
CA GLY A 101 10.94 6.70 -2.63
C GLY A 101 11.36 7.73 -1.58
N ARG A 102 10.90 7.52 -0.34
CA ARG A 102 11.08 8.49 0.75
C ARG A 102 12.56 8.81 1.02
N ILE A 103 13.43 7.81 0.92
CA ILE A 103 14.87 7.95 1.17
C ILE A 103 15.69 8.03 -0.13
N LYS A 104 15.05 8.27 -1.29
CA LYS A 104 15.68 8.42 -2.60
C LYS A 104 16.71 7.32 -2.88
N CYS A 105 16.26 6.07 -2.92
CA CYS A 105 17.16 4.93 -3.10
C CYS A 105 16.61 3.80 -3.97
N ILE A 106 15.36 3.90 -4.40
CA ILE A 106 14.72 2.87 -5.22
C ILE A 106 14.70 3.41 -6.65
N PRO A 107 15.34 2.75 -7.63
CA PRO A 107 15.34 3.22 -9.01
C PRO A 107 13.94 3.40 -9.56
N ILE A 108 13.68 4.55 -10.20
CA ILE A 108 12.38 4.88 -10.80
C ILE A 108 12.06 3.95 -11.97
N VAL A 109 13.08 3.38 -12.62
CA VAL A 109 12.91 2.36 -13.66
C VAL A 109 12.11 1.13 -13.19
N CYS A 110 12.07 0.84 -11.88
CA CYS A 110 11.17 -0.17 -11.32
C CYS A 110 9.70 0.09 -11.70
N ARG A 111 9.27 1.36 -11.74
CA ARG A 111 7.92 1.74 -12.18
C ARG A 111 7.71 1.42 -13.65
N GLN A 112 8.68 1.69 -14.51
CA GLN A 112 8.56 1.45 -15.95
C GLN A 112 8.26 -0.03 -16.23
N PHE A 113 9.06 -0.94 -15.67
CA PHE A 113 8.85 -2.38 -15.85
C PHE A 113 7.58 -2.87 -15.14
N PHE A 114 7.21 -2.28 -14.00
CA PHE A 114 5.94 -2.59 -13.35
C PHE A 114 4.73 -2.23 -14.23
N VAL A 115 4.70 -1.01 -14.79
CA VAL A 115 3.63 -0.55 -15.67
C VAL A 115 3.55 -1.39 -16.95
N GLN A 116 4.68 -1.77 -17.54
CA GLN A 116 4.70 -2.68 -18.69
C GLN A 116 4.08 -4.05 -18.38
N ASP A 117 4.37 -4.58 -17.20
CA ASP A 117 3.79 -5.84 -16.74
C ASP A 117 2.29 -5.70 -16.47
N MET A 118 1.84 -4.59 -15.88
CA MET A 118 0.40 -4.29 -15.70
C MET A 118 -0.34 -4.22 -17.04
N ALA A 119 0.26 -3.57 -18.04
CA ALA A 119 -0.33 -3.45 -19.36
C ALA A 119 -0.54 -4.81 -20.04
N HIS A 120 0.34 -5.80 -19.77
CA HIS A 120 0.16 -7.16 -20.28
C HIS A 120 -1.13 -7.83 -19.77
N PHE A 121 -1.58 -7.46 -18.56
CA PHE A 121 -2.83 -7.94 -17.97
C PHE A 121 -4.00 -6.98 -18.23
N ASN A 122 -3.89 -6.09 -19.23
CA ASN A 122 -4.89 -5.06 -19.54
C ASN A 122 -5.19 -4.10 -18.38
N VAL A 123 -4.23 -3.92 -17.46
CA VAL A 123 -4.33 -2.96 -16.36
C VAL A 123 -3.61 -1.68 -16.77
N GLN A 124 -4.40 -0.65 -17.11
CA GLN A 124 -3.88 0.65 -17.55
C GLN A 124 -3.81 1.64 -16.38
N HIS A 125 -4.81 1.59 -15.50
CA HIS A 125 -4.85 2.42 -14.29
C HIS A 125 -4.14 1.68 -13.17
N VAL A 126 -2.87 2.01 -12.97
CA VAL A 126 -1.97 1.37 -12.01
C VAL A 126 -2.19 1.96 -10.61
N SER A 127 -3.17 1.41 -9.91
CA SER A 127 -3.56 1.81 -8.55
C SER A 127 -4.35 0.70 -7.86
N PHE A 128 -4.49 0.78 -6.54
CA PHE A 128 -5.42 -0.08 -5.81
C PHE A 128 -6.85 0.40 -6.00
N ALA A 129 -7.81 -0.53 -5.98
CA ALA A 129 -9.23 -0.22 -5.85
C ALA A 129 -9.51 0.21 -4.40
N TRP A 130 -9.27 1.50 -4.11
CA TRP A 130 -9.33 2.05 -2.76
C TRP A 130 -10.71 1.96 -2.12
N ASP A 131 -11.75 1.86 -2.92
CA ASP A 131 -13.15 1.71 -2.55
C ASP A 131 -13.59 0.25 -2.30
N GLN A 132 -12.81 -0.72 -2.77
CA GLN A 132 -13.09 -2.15 -2.58
C GLN A 132 -12.35 -2.73 -1.36
N SER A 133 -12.78 -3.90 -0.89
CA SER A 133 -12.04 -4.62 0.17
C SER A 133 -10.56 -4.83 -0.23
N PRO A 134 -9.60 -4.77 0.70
CA PRO A 134 -8.21 -5.18 0.44
C PRO A 134 -8.10 -6.62 -0.06
N ASP A 135 -9.05 -7.48 0.35
CA ASP A 135 -9.15 -8.87 -0.07
C ASP A 135 -9.96 -9.05 -1.38
N SER A 136 -10.37 -7.97 -2.04
CA SER A 136 -11.02 -8.08 -3.36
C SER A 136 -10.10 -8.79 -4.36
N PRO A 137 -10.65 -9.53 -5.34
CA PRO A 137 -9.83 -10.25 -6.32
C PRO A 137 -8.78 -9.36 -7.00
N PHE A 138 -9.17 -8.13 -7.35
CA PHE A 138 -8.26 -7.15 -7.95
C PHE A 138 -7.16 -6.70 -6.98
N ASN A 139 -7.49 -6.26 -5.76
CA ASN A 139 -6.49 -5.79 -4.80
C ASN A 139 -5.53 -6.90 -4.35
N ALA A 140 -6.03 -8.12 -4.16
CA ALA A 140 -5.21 -9.28 -3.82
C ALA A 140 -4.22 -9.62 -4.95
N TRP A 141 -4.68 -9.63 -6.20
CA TRP A 141 -3.83 -9.83 -7.37
C TRP A 141 -2.83 -8.68 -7.55
N PHE A 142 -3.27 -7.42 -7.44
CA PHE A 142 -2.40 -6.26 -7.61
C PHE A 142 -1.31 -6.21 -6.52
N ALA A 143 -1.65 -6.57 -5.28
CA ALA A 143 -0.68 -6.74 -4.20
C ALA A 143 0.35 -7.84 -4.50
N SER A 144 -0.07 -8.98 -5.07
CA SER A 144 0.86 -10.04 -5.45
C SER A 144 1.83 -9.59 -6.55
N MET A 145 1.36 -8.79 -7.51
CA MET A 145 2.19 -8.20 -8.55
C MET A 145 3.22 -7.21 -7.98
N ILE A 146 2.84 -6.38 -7.01
CA ILE A 146 3.77 -5.50 -6.30
C ILE A 146 4.84 -6.33 -5.58
N LEU A 147 4.45 -7.39 -4.85
CA LEU A 147 5.39 -8.24 -4.13
C LEU A 147 6.33 -9.00 -5.07
N LYS A 148 5.84 -9.39 -6.25
CA LYS A 148 6.66 -10.03 -7.29
C LYS A 148 7.79 -9.09 -7.74
N HIS A 149 7.47 -7.86 -8.10
CA HIS A 149 8.47 -6.86 -8.51
C HIS A 149 9.37 -6.42 -7.36
N TRP A 150 8.83 -6.30 -6.15
CA TRP A 150 9.62 -6.02 -4.95
C TRP A 150 10.63 -7.13 -4.68
N THR A 151 10.22 -8.40 -4.80
CA THR A 151 11.10 -9.56 -4.63
C THR A 151 12.22 -9.55 -5.67
N PHE A 152 11.88 -9.24 -6.93
CA PHE A 152 12.88 -9.05 -7.98
C PHE A 152 13.89 -7.96 -7.59
N ALA A 153 13.41 -6.76 -7.24
CA ALA A 153 14.27 -5.62 -6.86
C ALA A 153 15.17 -5.94 -5.65
N LYS A 154 14.65 -6.67 -4.66
CA LYS A 154 15.45 -7.17 -3.53
C LYS A 154 16.56 -8.11 -4.01
N ASN A 155 16.23 -9.08 -4.85
CA ASN A 155 17.16 -10.11 -5.30
C ASN A 155 18.21 -9.57 -6.29
N THR A 156 17.95 -8.44 -6.93
CA THR A 156 18.93 -7.73 -7.78
C THR A 156 19.68 -6.62 -7.05
N GLY A 157 19.53 -6.51 -5.72
CA GLY A 157 20.27 -5.54 -4.90
C GLY A 157 19.74 -4.12 -4.94
N LEU A 158 18.63 -3.83 -5.62
CA LEU A 158 18.08 -2.46 -5.72
C LEU A 158 17.51 -1.93 -4.39
N LEU A 159 17.32 -2.80 -3.40
CA LEU A 159 16.84 -2.45 -2.06
C LEU A 159 17.95 -2.47 -0.99
N TYR A 160 19.22 -2.40 -1.39
CA TYR A 160 20.39 -2.57 -0.50
C TYR A 160 20.41 -1.63 0.72
N LYS A 161 19.80 -0.43 0.64
CA LYS A 161 19.74 0.51 1.79
C LYS A 161 18.80 0.06 2.90
N TYR A 162 17.96 -0.95 2.67
CA TYR A 162 17.09 -1.52 3.69
C TYR A 162 17.75 -2.77 4.28
N ALA A 163 18.08 -2.72 5.58
CA ALA A 163 18.56 -3.88 6.33
C ALA A 163 17.42 -4.89 6.59
N ILE A 164 16.97 -5.58 5.54
CA ILE A 164 15.86 -6.53 5.60
C ILE A 164 16.32 -7.82 6.27
N SER A 165 15.69 -8.16 7.39
CA SER A 165 15.94 -9.44 8.06
C SER A 165 15.40 -10.60 7.22
N PRO A 166 16.16 -11.70 7.03
CA PRO A 166 15.64 -12.92 6.41
C PRO A 166 14.38 -13.47 7.10
N ASN A 167 14.27 -13.32 8.43
CA ASN A 167 13.13 -13.79 9.21
C ASN A 167 11.84 -13.03 8.90
N ASP A 168 11.95 -11.75 8.52
CA ASP A 168 10.80 -10.94 8.11
C ASP A 168 10.41 -11.23 6.64
N ASN A 169 11.34 -11.70 5.82
CA ASN A 169 11.20 -11.84 4.36
C ASN A 169 10.44 -13.10 3.93
N THR A 170 9.14 -13.15 4.23
CA THR A 170 8.23 -14.19 3.74
C THR A 170 7.11 -13.59 2.89
N ALA A 171 6.58 -14.36 1.93
CA ALA A 171 5.46 -13.91 1.09
C ALA A 171 4.23 -13.53 1.94
N ALA A 172 3.94 -14.32 2.97
CA ALA A 172 2.85 -14.06 3.91
C ALA A 172 3.04 -12.75 4.67
N HIS A 173 4.26 -12.44 5.13
CA HIS A 173 4.56 -11.16 5.77
C HIS A 173 4.43 -9.99 4.78
N GLY A 174 4.88 -10.16 3.53
CA GLY A 174 4.75 -9.13 2.50
C GLY A 174 3.30 -8.76 2.24
N GLN A 175 2.43 -9.76 2.08
CA GLN A 175 1.00 -9.56 1.89
C GLN A 175 0.36 -8.87 3.09
N LYS A 176 0.66 -9.33 4.32
CA LYS A 176 0.19 -8.70 5.55
C LYS A 176 0.60 -7.22 5.66
N VAL A 177 1.83 -6.88 5.27
CA VAL A 177 2.33 -5.50 5.27
C VAL A 177 1.56 -4.64 4.27
N LEU A 178 1.35 -5.12 3.04
CA LEU A 178 0.58 -4.40 2.02
C LEU A 178 -0.87 -4.19 2.46
N PHE A 179 -1.53 -5.24 2.97
CA PHE A 179 -2.93 -5.15 3.37
C PHE A 179 -3.12 -4.19 4.54
N ARG A 180 -2.21 -4.20 5.52
CA ARG A 180 -2.20 -3.18 6.58
C ARG A 180 -2.07 -1.77 6.00
N TRP A 181 -1.23 -1.58 4.99
CA TRP A 181 -1.07 -0.28 4.36
C TRP A 181 -2.33 0.17 3.61
N ILE A 182 -2.94 -0.71 2.82
CA ILE A 182 -4.21 -0.45 2.13
C ILE A 182 -5.29 -0.08 3.15
N HIS A 183 -5.46 -0.88 4.21
CA HIS A 183 -6.43 -0.60 5.28
C HIS A 183 -6.23 0.78 5.92
N GLY A 184 -4.98 1.12 6.25
CA GLY A 184 -4.65 2.43 6.81
C GLY A 184 -5.05 3.57 5.89
N ARG A 185 -4.75 3.44 4.58
CA ARG A 185 -5.10 4.46 3.58
C ARG A 185 -6.60 4.57 3.33
N GLN A 186 -7.33 3.46 3.31
CA GLN A 186 -8.79 3.48 3.23
C GLN A 186 -9.42 4.18 4.43
N ALA A 187 -8.86 3.99 5.62
CA ALA A 187 -9.30 4.69 6.82
C ALA A 187 -9.06 6.21 6.69
N ASP A 188 -7.89 6.63 6.21
CA ASP A 188 -7.58 8.05 5.95
C ASP A 188 -8.58 8.67 4.95
N LEU A 189 -8.86 7.97 3.84
CA LEU A 189 -9.81 8.43 2.81
C LEU A 189 -11.24 8.55 3.33
N ARG A 190 -11.69 7.61 4.16
CA ARG A 190 -12.99 7.68 4.83
C ARG A 190 -13.07 8.88 5.78
N GLN A 191 -12.02 9.13 6.56
CA GLN A 191 -11.96 10.30 7.45
C GLN A 191 -11.99 11.62 6.67
N LEU A 192 -11.27 11.71 5.55
CA LEU A 192 -11.30 12.89 4.68
C LEU A 192 -12.72 13.16 4.14
N THR A 193 -13.40 12.12 3.67
CA THR A 193 -14.78 12.22 3.17
C THR A 193 -15.75 12.66 4.27
N GLN A 194 -15.64 12.08 5.46
CA GLN A 194 -16.46 12.47 6.62
C GLN A 194 -16.18 13.92 7.05
N ASN A 195 -14.91 14.35 7.04
CA ASN A 195 -14.53 15.72 7.38
C ASN A 195 -15.01 16.75 6.35
N VAL A 196 -15.03 16.40 5.06
CA VAL A 196 -15.62 17.25 4.00
C VAL A 196 -17.13 17.35 4.20
N ASN A 197 -17.80 16.22 4.44
CA ASN A 197 -19.24 16.21 4.73
C ASN A 197 -19.58 17.04 5.98
N TRP A 198 -18.78 16.96 7.04
CA TRP A 198 -18.92 17.79 8.24
C TRP A 198 -18.72 19.28 7.95
N ARG A 199 -17.69 19.65 7.19
CA ARG A 199 -17.45 21.06 6.79
C ARG A 199 -18.56 21.59 5.88
N GLN A 200 -19.11 20.77 5.00
CA GLN A 200 -20.26 21.10 4.16
C GLN A 200 -21.54 21.23 5.00
N HIS A 201 -21.81 20.31 5.93
CA HIS A 201 -22.93 20.41 6.87
C HIS A 201 -22.84 21.67 7.74
N ARG A 202 -21.64 22.03 8.23
CA ARG A 202 -21.43 23.31 8.93
C ARG A 202 -21.73 24.51 8.05
N ARG A 203 -21.29 24.52 6.79
CA ARG A 203 -21.59 25.62 5.84
C ARG A 203 -23.09 25.71 5.51
N CYS A 204 -23.79 24.58 5.41
CA CYS A 204 -25.24 24.56 5.22
C CYS A 204 -26.01 24.95 6.50
N MET A 205 -25.45 24.69 7.69
CA MET A 205 -25.98 25.17 8.97
C MET A 205 -25.67 26.65 9.26
N CYS A 206 -24.78 27.30 8.50
CA CYS A 206 -24.54 28.75 8.58
C CYS A 206 -25.68 29.60 7.95
N HIS A 207 -26.84 29.02 7.66
CA HIS A 207 -28.02 29.75 7.15
C HIS A 207 -29.22 29.73 8.11
N TYR A 208 -28.99 29.47 9.40
CA TYR A 208 -29.97 29.77 10.45
C TYR A 208 -29.43 30.89 11.35
N PRO A 209 -30.26 31.89 11.73
CA PRO A 209 -29.80 32.99 12.55
C PRO A 209 -29.33 32.47 13.90
N ARG A 210 -28.24 33.08 14.36
CA ARG A 210 -27.69 32.97 15.71
C ARG A 210 -28.83 33.20 16.72
N PHE A 211 -29.36 32.13 17.31
CA PHE A 211 -30.09 32.25 18.57
C PHE A 211 -29.04 32.44 19.67
N GLU A 212 -28.94 33.70 20.05
CA GLU A 212 -28.34 34.17 21.29
C GLU A 212 -29.18 33.59 22.45
N THR A 213 -28.59 32.65 23.18
CA THR A 213 -28.99 32.40 24.57
C THR A 213 -27.73 32.15 25.36
N ASP A 214 -27.40 33.16 26.15
CA ASP A 214 -26.57 33.09 27.34
C ASP A 214 -26.99 31.95 28.27
N LEU A 215 -26.09 31.66 29.22
CA LEU A 215 -26.16 30.70 30.33
C LEU A 215 -25.75 29.26 30.01
N TRP A 216 -24.46 28.93 30.21
CA TRP A 216 -23.94 28.48 31.52
C TRP A 216 -22.45 28.15 31.37
N LEU A 217 -21.61 29.05 31.90
CA LEU A 217 -20.29 28.72 32.42
C LEU A 217 -20.49 27.93 33.74
N GLU A 218 -19.51 27.09 34.06
CA GLU A 218 -19.34 26.31 35.31
C GLU A 218 -19.92 24.89 35.32
N LEU A 219 -19.14 23.94 34.78
CA LEU A 219 -18.46 22.85 35.52
C LEU A 219 -17.57 22.02 34.57
#